data_AF-A0A285NXD4-F1
#
_entry.id   AF-A0A285NXD4-F1
#
_cell.length_a   1.000
_cell.length_b   1.000
_cell.length_c   1.000
_cell.angle_alpha   90.00
_cell.angle_beta   90.00
_cell.angle_gamma   90.00
#
_symmetry.space_group_name_H-M   'P 1'
#
loop_
_entity.id
_entity.type
_entity.pdbx_description
1 polymer ?
#
loop_
_entity_poly.entity_id
_entity_poly.type
_entity_poly.pdbx_seq_one_letter_code
_entity_poly.pdbx_strand_id
1 'polypeptide(L)'
;MRKKSLKLFTLYFLGTVFFALLVLVLTLPKFLILDRWLMSKGIYMIAKSVQENSTSLSLYDVKLLKGSSKVGSFNRLDLSLGFLYLLAKGYCADGYLELKFDLFGSVKLKGKDFKCLEGFYIKDMDLQINDDIRGFSKLYSVKAKDVKVDELSLVFKGRTFEGQAIAFGQVLKGSGMIVLNRKDPLRSQINGTVSGVGVSFFIYGNLENPTLELKK
;
A
#
# COMPACT_ATOMS: atom_id res chain seq x y z
N MET A 1 10.94 23.95 52.06
CA MET A 1 10.32 22.60 51.89
C MET A 1 9.11 22.58 50.94
N ARG A 2 8.21 23.58 50.93
CA ARG A 2 7.01 23.64 50.03
C ARG A 2 7.27 23.44 48.53
N LYS A 3 8.35 24.00 47.95
CA LYS A 3 8.66 23.87 46.50
C LYS A 3 9.06 22.45 46.05
N LYS A 4 9.66 21.63 46.92
CA LYS A 4 10.03 20.23 46.59
C LYS A 4 8.80 19.31 46.59
N SER A 5 7.87 19.53 47.52
CA SER A 5 6.58 18.81 47.58
C SER A 5 5.70 19.09 46.36
N LEU A 6 5.64 20.34 45.88
CA LEU A 6 4.89 20.69 44.68
C LEU A 6 5.47 20.02 43.42
N LYS A 7 6.81 20.02 43.25
CA LYS A 7 7.47 19.33 42.13
C LYS A 7 7.21 17.82 42.13
N LEU A 8 7.24 17.19 43.31
CA LEU A 8 6.89 15.77 43.44
C LEU A 8 5.44 15.52 43.04
N PHE A 9 4.50 16.34 43.53
CA PHE A 9 3.08 16.21 43.22
C PHE A 9 2.80 16.38 41.71
N THR A 10 3.40 17.39 41.07
CA THR A 10 3.29 17.60 39.62
C THR A 10 3.88 16.43 38.83
N LEU A 11 5.01 15.87 39.27
CA LEU A 11 5.62 14.70 38.62
C LEU A 11 4.72 13.45 38.74
N TYR A 12 4.16 13.20 39.93
CA TYR A 12 3.21 12.09 40.13
C TYR A 12 1.95 12.27 39.29
N PHE A 13 1.40 13.48 39.23
CA PHE A 13 0.23 13.78 38.41
C PHE A 13 0.50 13.59 36.91
N LEU A 14 1.64 14.08 36.41
CA LEU A 14 2.06 13.84 35.03
C LEU A 14 2.26 12.34 34.75
N GLY A 15 2.88 11.62 35.69
CA GLY A 15 3.07 10.17 35.60
C GLY A 15 1.75 9.40 35.54
N THR A 16 0.77 9.74 36.38
CA THR A 16 -0.54 9.09 36.35
C THR A 16 -1.34 9.44 35.11
N VAL A 17 -1.31 10.70 34.63
CA VAL A 17 -1.94 11.08 33.37
C VAL A 17 -1.31 10.35 32.19
N PHE A 18 0.01 10.27 32.13
CA PHE A 18 0.73 9.53 31.09
C PHE A 18 0.38 8.04 31.13
N PHE A 19 0.35 7.43 32.32
CA PHE A 19 -0.03 6.03 32.48
C PHE A 19 -1.49 5.78 32.09
N ALA A 20 -2.42 6.65 32.49
CA ALA A 20 -3.82 6.56 32.12
C ALA A 20 -4.02 6.67 30.60
N LEU A 21 -3.33 7.60 29.94
CA LEU A 21 -3.33 7.71 28.47
C LEU A 21 -2.76 6.45 27.81
N LEU A 22 -1.68 5.89 28.34
CA LEU A 22 -1.05 4.68 27.82
C LEU A 22 -1.99 3.47 27.93
N VAL A 23 -2.66 3.29 29.07
CA VAL A 23 -3.67 2.25 29.26
C VAL A 23 -4.82 2.43 28.27
N LEU A 24 -5.32 3.66 28.09
CA LEU A 24 -6.41 3.95 27.17
C LEU A 24 -6.04 3.58 25.72
N VAL A 25 -4.82 3.90 25.28
CA VAL A 25 -4.29 3.48 23.96
C VAL A 25 -4.16 1.96 23.83
N LEU A 26 -3.73 1.26 24.88
CA LEU A 26 -3.61 -0.21 24.85
C LEU A 26 -4.96 -0.92 24.79
N THR A 27 -5.97 -0.36 25.44
CA THR A 27 -7.34 -0.91 25.51
C THR A 27 -8.26 -0.49 24.36
N LEU A 28 -7.83 0.47 23.52
CA LEU A 28 -8.62 0.90 22.38
C LEU A 28 -8.77 -0.25 21.36
N PRO A 29 -10.00 -0.60 20.95
CA PRO A 29 -10.26 -1.63 19.96
C PRO A 29 -9.73 -1.20 18.58
N LYS A 30 -8.59 -1.75 18.20
CA LYS A 30 -7.82 -1.36 17.01
C LYS A 30 -8.60 -1.69 15.74
N PHE A 31 -9.34 -2.78 15.77
CA PHE A 31 -10.26 -3.20 14.71
C PHE A 31 -11.33 -2.13 14.43
N LEU A 32 -11.98 -1.58 15.47
CA LEU A 32 -13.01 -0.55 15.27
C LEU A 32 -12.46 0.75 14.68
N ILE A 33 -11.22 1.11 15.05
CA ILE A 33 -10.54 2.27 14.46
C ILE A 33 -10.28 2.03 12.97
N LEU A 34 -9.75 0.86 12.62
CA LEU A 34 -9.47 0.47 11.24
C LEU A 34 -10.75 0.42 10.40
N ASP A 35 -11.80 -0.23 10.91
CA ASP A 35 -13.07 -0.37 10.22
C ASP A 35 -13.72 0.99 9.97
N ARG A 36 -13.80 1.86 10.98
CA ARG A 36 -14.33 3.22 10.83
C ARG A 36 -13.52 4.06 9.84
N TRP A 37 -12.20 3.90 9.82
CA TRP A 37 -11.34 4.57 8.85
C TRP A 37 -11.60 4.09 7.42
N LEU A 38 -11.71 2.78 7.18
CA LEU A 38 -12.06 2.22 5.87
C LEU A 38 -13.46 2.64 5.42
N MET A 39 -14.45 2.61 6.32
CA MET A 39 -15.81 3.06 6.05
C MET A 39 -15.86 4.54 5.63
N SER A 40 -15.02 5.39 6.23
CA SER A 40 -14.90 6.80 5.82
C SER A 40 -14.41 6.98 4.38
N LYS A 41 -13.80 5.94 3.80
CA LYS A 41 -13.36 5.85 2.41
C LYS A 41 -14.31 5.03 1.53
N GLY A 42 -15.46 4.62 2.06
CA GLY A 42 -16.46 3.80 1.36
C GLY A 42 -16.05 2.33 1.17
N ILE A 43 -15.07 1.85 1.94
CA ILE A 43 -14.62 0.46 1.93
C ILE A 43 -15.15 -0.23 3.18
N TYR A 44 -15.87 -1.33 3.01
CA TYR A 44 -16.38 -2.16 4.09
C TYR A 44 -15.50 -3.39 4.24
N MET A 45 -15.18 -3.73 5.49
CA MET A 45 -14.34 -4.87 5.81
C MET A 45 -15.16 -5.88 6.62
N ILE A 46 -15.13 -7.14 6.19
CA ILE A 46 -15.75 -8.25 6.91
C ILE A 46 -14.64 -9.25 7.23
N ALA A 47 -14.48 -9.60 8.50
CA ALA A 47 -13.54 -10.62 8.96
C ALA A 47 -14.31 -11.70 9.74
N LYS A 48 -13.94 -12.96 9.57
CA LYS A 48 -14.57 -14.08 10.28
C LYS A 48 -14.15 -14.13 11.74
N SER A 49 -12.87 -13.86 12.00
CA SER A 49 -12.33 -13.76 13.35
C SER A 49 -11.28 -12.66 13.44
N VAL A 50 -11.20 -12.07 14.63
CA VAL A 50 -10.31 -10.96 14.95
C VAL A 50 -9.51 -11.34 16.19
N GLN A 51 -8.20 -11.18 16.12
CA GLN A 51 -7.28 -11.37 17.23
C GLN A 51 -6.50 -10.08 17.47
N GLU A 52 -6.71 -9.45 18.62
CA GLU A 52 -6.03 -8.21 19.01
C GLU A 52 -4.99 -8.49 20.09
N ASN A 53 -3.76 -8.02 19.86
CA ASN A 53 -2.72 -7.90 20.87
C ASN A 53 -2.47 -6.42 21.18
N SER A 54 -1.57 -6.13 22.11
CA SER A 54 -1.20 -4.75 22.50
C SER A 54 -0.77 -3.87 21.32
N THR A 55 -0.01 -4.40 20.36
CA THR A 55 0.52 -3.66 19.21
C THR A 55 0.20 -4.30 17.86
N SER A 56 -0.55 -5.41 17.84
CA SER A 56 -0.92 -6.08 16.59
C SER A 56 -2.39 -6.42 16.53
N LEU A 57 -2.90 -6.55 15.31
CA LEU A 57 -4.26 -6.92 14.95
C LEU A 57 -4.14 -7.95 13.82
N SER A 58 -4.67 -9.15 14.05
CA SER A 58 -4.72 -10.22 13.06
C SER A 58 -6.18 -10.51 12.73
N LEU A 59 -6.52 -10.40 11.44
CA LEU A 59 -7.85 -10.63 10.90
C LEU A 59 -7.81 -11.86 10.02
N TYR A 60 -8.78 -12.77 10.15
CA TYR A 60 -8.84 -14.01 9.37
C TYR A 60 -10.08 -14.04 8.48
N ASP A 61 -9.93 -14.64 7.29
CA ASP A 61 -10.96 -14.72 6.24
C ASP A 61 -11.59 -13.34 5.95
N VAL A 62 -10.75 -12.38 5.57
CA VAL A 62 -11.13 -10.98 5.35
C VAL A 62 -11.70 -10.80 3.95
N LYS A 63 -12.80 -10.07 3.83
CA LYS A 63 -13.37 -9.59 2.56
C LYS A 63 -13.43 -8.07 2.59
N LEU A 64 -12.94 -7.44 1.53
CA LEU A 64 -13.06 -6.00 1.31
C LEU A 64 -14.09 -5.74 0.23
N LEU A 65 -15.05 -4.86 0.51
CA LEU A 65 -16.14 -4.50 -0.38
C LEU A 65 -16.15 -2.99 -0.59
N LYS A 66 -16.51 -2.53 -1.79
CA LYS A 66 -16.78 -1.12 -2.10
C LYS A 66 -18.15 -1.05 -2.74
N GLY A 67 -19.14 -0.56 -1.99
CA GLY A 67 -20.55 -0.73 -2.35
C GLY A 67 -20.93 -2.22 -2.39
N SER A 68 -21.50 -2.69 -3.49
CA SER A 68 -21.83 -4.11 -3.72
C SER A 68 -20.71 -4.93 -4.35
N SER A 69 -19.62 -4.29 -4.79
CA SER A 69 -18.52 -4.96 -5.48
C SER A 69 -17.44 -5.41 -4.51
N LYS A 70 -16.95 -6.65 -4.69
CA LYS A 70 -15.78 -7.15 -3.99
C LYS A 70 -14.53 -6.49 -4.53
N VAL A 71 -13.65 -6.05 -3.64
CA VAL A 71 -12.34 -5.45 -3.98
C VAL A 71 -11.22 -6.46 -3.74
N GLY A 72 -11.39 -7.32 -2.74
CA GLY A 72 -10.44 -8.36 -2.45
C GLY A 72 -10.88 -9.31 -1.33
N SER A 73 -10.16 -10.41 -1.18
CA SER A 73 -10.31 -11.35 -0.08
C SER A 73 -8.99 -11.94 0.34
N PHE A 74 -8.72 -11.94 1.65
CA PHE A 74 -7.48 -12.39 2.25
C PHE A 74 -7.77 -13.55 3.18
N ASN A 75 -6.91 -14.57 3.19
CA ASN A 75 -6.95 -15.62 4.21
C ASN A 75 -6.61 -15.04 5.58
N ARG A 76 -5.64 -14.11 5.60
CA ARG A 76 -5.19 -13.43 6.82
C ARG A 76 -4.70 -12.02 6.48
N LEU A 77 -5.03 -11.06 7.32
CA LEU A 77 -4.51 -9.69 7.28
C LEU A 77 -3.93 -9.35 8.66
N ASP A 78 -2.62 -9.20 8.72
CA ASP A 78 -1.89 -8.79 9.91
C ASP A 78 -1.54 -7.31 9.84
N LEU A 79 -1.83 -6.59 10.90
CA LEU A 79 -1.42 -5.21 11.12
C LEU A 79 -0.62 -5.18 12.41
N SER A 80 0.58 -4.63 12.37
CA SER A 80 1.44 -4.55 13.55
C SER A 80 2.15 -3.20 13.62
N LEU A 81 2.22 -2.66 14.82
CA LEU A 81 2.97 -1.46 15.16
C LEU A 81 4.29 -1.90 15.82
N GLY A 82 5.39 -1.72 15.12
CA GLY A 82 6.73 -1.78 15.67
C GLY A 82 7.14 -0.43 16.26
N PHE A 83 8.30 -0.39 16.93
CA PHE A 83 8.81 0.83 17.58
C PHE A 83 8.98 2.01 16.61
N LEU A 84 9.38 1.76 15.36
CA LEU A 84 9.62 2.80 14.34
C LEU A 84 8.94 2.50 13.00
N TYR A 85 7.99 1.58 12.97
CA TYR A 85 7.30 1.22 11.73
C TYR A 85 5.90 0.68 11.96
N LEU A 86 5.04 0.87 10.97
CA LEU A 86 3.77 0.16 10.81
C LEU A 86 3.97 -0.90 9.73
N LEU A 87 3.51 -2.12 10.00
CA LEU A 87 3.59 -3.23 9.07
C LEU A 87 2.18 -3.77 8.83
N ALA A 88 1.77 -3.80 7.57
CA ALA A 88 0.55 -4.44 7.09
C ALA A 88 0.92 -5.62 6.20
N LYS A 89 0.38 -6.80 6.46
CA LYS A 89 0.67 -8.00 5.68
C LYS A 89 -0.61 -8.78 5.37
N GLY A 90 -0.97 -8.81 4.10
CA GLY A 90 -2.07 -9.61 3.59
C GLY A 90 -1.55 -10.94 3.03
N TYR A 91 -2.21 -12.04 3.38
CA TYR A 91 -1.89 -13.37 2.90
C TYR A 91 -3.03 -13.93 2.05
N CYS A 92 -2.63 -14.61 0.98
CA CYS A 92 -3.45 -15.47 0.15
C CYS A 92 -3.09 -16.94 0.42
N ALA A 93 -3.81 -17.86 -0.21
CA ALA A 93 -3.49 -19.30 -0.16
C ALA A 93 -1.99 -19.59 -0.40
N ASP A 94 -1.41 -18.99 -1.46
CA ASP A 94 -0.05 -19.32 -1.91
C ASP A 94 0.94 -18.15 -1.84
N GLY A 95 0.55 -17.00 -1.27
CA GLY A 95 1.35 -15.78 -1.41
C GLY A 95 1.02 -14.69 -0.39
N TYR A 96 1.74 -13.58 -0.48
CA TYR A 96 1.60 -12.46 0.44
C TYR A 96 1.88 -11.12 -0.22
N LEU A 97 1.31 -10.07 0.37
CA LEU A 97 1.65 -8.67 0.13
C LEU A 97 1.95 -8.03 1.48
N GLU A 98 3.14 -7.49 1.61
CA GLU A 98 3.65 -6.82 2.79
C GLU A 98 3.90 -5.36 2.47
N LEU A 99 3.41 -4.49 3.33
CA LEU A 99 3.57 -3.06 3.25
C LEU A 99 4.10 -2.58 4.60
N LYS A 100 5.32 -2.05 4.58
CA LYS A 100 5.99 -1.49 5.75
C LYS A 100 6.11 0.03 5.59
N PHE A 101 5.47 0.78 6.46
CA PHE A 101 5.66 2.23 6.59
C PHE A 101 6.63 2.50 7.74
N ASP A 102 7.84 2.98 7.44
CA ASP A 102 8.75 3.45 8.49
C ASP A 102 8.38 4.90 8.90
N LEU A 103 8.54 5.23 10.17
CA LEU A 103 8.24 6.57 10.73
C LEU A 103 9.06 7.70 10.10
N PHE A 104 10.20 7.37 9.48
CA PHE A 104 11.05 8.30 8.74
C PHE A 104 10.55 8.59 7.30
N GLY A 105 9.37 8.11 6.94
CA GLY A 105 8.70 8.42 5.67
C GLY A 105 9.06 7.49 4.51
N SER A 106 9.79 6.39 4.76
CA SER A 106 10.01 5.34 3.76
C SER A 106 8.87 4.33 3.77
N VAL A 107 8.44 3.92 2.58
CA VAL A 107 7.47 2.84 2.39
C VAL A 107 8.13 1.71 1.64
N LYS A 108 8.03 0.49 2.15
CA LYS A 108 8.48 -0.72 1.45
C LYS A 108 7.28 -1.59 1.14
N LEU A 109 7.19 -2.01 -0.12
CA LEU A 109 6.19 -2.95 -0.61
C LEU A 109 6.93 -4.21 -1.04
N LYS A 110 6.60 -5.35 -0.44
CA LYS A 110 7.10 -6.66 -0.87
C LYS A 110 5.92 -7.56 -1.16
N GLY A 111 5.92 -8.24 -2.30
CA GLY A 111 4.83 -9.14 -2.66
C GLY A 111 5.34 -10.34 -3.41
N LYS A 112 4.76 -11.50 -3.12
CA LYS A 112 5.04 -12.73 -3.85
C LYS A 112 3.77 -13.53 -4.00
N ASP A 113 3.50 -13.96 -5.24
CA ASP A 113 2.39 -14.84 -5.58
C ASP A 113 1.01 -14.39 -5.02
N PHE A 114 0.77 -13.08 -4.95
CA PHE A 114 -0.40 -12.49 -4.30
C PHE A 114 -1.55 -12.20 -5.27
N LYS A 115 -2.68 -12.90 -5.08
CA LYS A 115 -3.88 -12.88 -5.95
C LYS A 115 -5.16 -12.39 -5.24
N CYS A 116 -5.04 -11.82 -4.04
CA CYS A 116 -6.18 -11.52 -3.18
C CYS A 116 -6.95 -10.25 -3.57
N LEU A 117 -6.41 -9.42 -4.47
CA LEU A 117 -7.05 -8.20 -4.95
C LEU A 117 -7.62 -8.41 -6.35
N GLU A 118 -8.79 -7.81 -6.59
CA GLU A 118 -9.37 -7.81 -7.93
C GLU A 118 -8.63 -6.83 -8.85
N GLY A 119 -8.40 -7.24 -10.10
CA GLY A 119 -7.84 -6.40 -11.15
C GLY A 119 -6.34 -6.56 -11.42
N PHE A 120 -5.60 -7.31 -10.59
CA PHE A 120 -4.21 -7.68 -10.88
C PHE A 120 -3.72 -8.85 -9.99
N TYR A 121 -2.71 -9.57 -10.48
CA TYR A 121 -1.95 -10.57 -9.74
C TYR A 121 -0.51 -10.08 -9.56
N ILE A 122 -0.02 -10.04 -8.33
CA ILE A 122 1.40 -9.72 -8.05
C ILE A 122 2.18 -11.03 -8.08
N LYS A 123 3.03 -11.23 -9.09
CA LYS A 123 3.95 -12.37 -9.12
C LYS A 123 5.10 -12.18 -8.15
N ASP A 124 5.76 -11.04 -8.28
CA ASP A 124 6.91 -10.67 -7.49
C ASP A 124 7.02 -9.14 -7.45
N MET A 125 7.35 -8.59 -6.29
CA MET A 125 7.42 -7.15 -6.07
C MET A 125 8.36 -6.88 -4.91
N ASP A 126 9.30 -5.98 -5.11
CA ASP A 126 10.09 -5.37 -4.04
C ASP A 126 10.32 -3.92 -4.43
N LEU A 127 9.52 -3.02 -3.83
CA LEU A 127 9.59 -1.59 -4.09
C LEU A 127 9.92 -0.86 -2.79
N GLN A 128 10.87 0.06 -2.86
CA GLN A 128 11.16 1.02 -1.82
C GLN A 128 10.82 2.42 -2.34
N ILE A 129 10.00 3.14 -1.57
CA ILE A 129 9.51 4.47 -1.88
C ILE A 129 9.98 5.43 -0.79
N ASN A 130 10.88 6.34 -1.14
CA ASN A 130 11.40 7.39 -0.26
C ASN A 130 11.14 8.78 -0.91
N ASP A 131 12.20 9.45 -1.37
CA ASP A 131 12.11 10.61 -2.29
C ASP A 131 11.95 10.16 -3.75
N ASP A 132 12.30 8.91 -4.01
CA ASP A 132 12.29 8.24 -5.31
C ASP A 132 11.72 6.82 -5.17
N ILE A 133 11.54 6.10 -6.28
CA ILE A 133 11.09 4.70 -6.29
C ILE A 133 12.26 3.82 -6.71
N ARG A 134 12.53 2.75 -5.98
CA ARG A 134 13.57 1.77 -6.34
C ARG A 134 13.05 0.35 -6.23
N GLY A 135 13.57 -0.52 -7.07
CA GLY A 135 13.27 -1.94 -7.05
C GLY A 135 12.45 -2.36 -8.26
N PHE A 136 11.61 -3.38 -8.11
CA PHE A 136 10.91 -3.99 -9.24
C PHE A 136 9.49 -4.40 -8.89
N SER A 137 8.67 -4.53 -9.92
CA SER A 137 7.30 -5.03 -9.83
C SER A 137 7.00 -5.88 -11.05
N LYS A 138 6.49 -7.09 -10.81
CA LYS A 138 6.01 -8.01 -11.83
C LYS A 138 4.56 -8.36 -11.56
N LEU A 139 3.68 -7.82 -12.38
CA LEU A 139 2.25 -7.97 -12.31
C LEU A 139 1.72 -8.77 -13.50
N TYR A 140 0.62 -9.47 -13.29
CA TYR A 140 -0.12 -10.20 -14.31
C TYR A 140 -1.58 -9.82 -14.30
N SER A 141 -2.25 -10.00 -15.45
CA SER A 141 -3.69 -9.77 -15.60
C SER A 141 -4.13 -8.40 -15.10
N VAL A 142 -3.32 -7.37 -15.36
CA VAL A 142 -3.61 -5.99 -14.97
C VAL A 142 -4.73 -5.47 -15.86
N LYS A 143 -5.85 -5.09 -15.25
CA LYS A 143 -6.96 -4.46 -15.96
C LYS A 143 -6.89 -2.94 -15.77
N ALA A 144 -6.58 -2.22 -16.83
CA ALA A 144 -6.55 -0.75 -16.84
C ALA A 144 -7.58 -0.22 -17.85
N LYS A 145 -8.73 0.26 -17.34
CA LYS A 145 -9.88 0.66 -18.17
C LYS A 145 -10.27 -0.47 -19.14
N ASP A 146 -10.15 -0.22 -20.44
CA ASP A 146 -10.51 -1.14 -21.54
C ASP A 146 -9.32 -1.97 -22.04
N VAL A 147 -8.12 -1.78 -21.46
CA VAL A 147 -6.91 -2.51 -21.84
C VAL A 147 -6.60 -3.57 -20.80
N LYS A 148 -6.50 -4.82 -21.27
CA LYS A 148 -5.96 -5.93 -20.49
C LYS A 148 -4.47 -6.09 -20.80
N VAL A 149 -3.65 -5.94 -19.78
CA VAL A 149 -2.21 -6.18 -19.84
C VAL A 149 -1.95 -7.54 -19.19
N ASP A 150 -1.52 -8.50 -19.99
CA ASP A 150 -1.32 -9.87 -19.53
C ASP A 150 -0.14 -9.96 -18.57
N GLU A 151 0.99 -9.32 -18.90
CA GLU A 151 2.17 -9.19 -18.02
C GLU A 151 2.66 -7.74 -18.01
N LEU A 152 3.01 -7.21 -16.85
CA LEU A 152 3.65 -5.90 -16.67
C LEU A 152 4.84 -6.05 -15.73
N SER A 153 6.04 -5.83 -16.27
CA SER A 153 7.29 -5.82 -15.52
C SER A 153 7.86 -4.41 -15.51
N LEU A 154 8.13 -3.87 -14.34
CA LEU A 154 8.71 -2.54 -14.13
C LEU A 154 9.95 -2.64 -13.25
N VAL A 155 11.01 -1.93 -13.64
CA VAL A 155 12.24 -1.78 -12.86
C VAL A 155 12.48 -0.29 -12.62
N PHE A 156 12.41 0.13 -11.37
CA PHE A 156 12.58 1.52 -10.94
C PHE A 156 14.01 1.78 -10.47
N LYS A 157 14.61 2.85 -10.98
CA LYS A 157 15.98 3.32 -10.69
C LYS A 157 15.95 4.77 -10.19
N GLY A 158 15.10 5.04 -9.20
CA GLY A 158 14.88 6.37 -8.64
C GLY A 158 13.67 7.06 -9.28
N ARG A 159 13.90 8.14 -10.01
CA ARG A 159 12.82 8.85 -10.74
C ARG A 159 12.53 8.25 -12.10
N THR A 160 13.40 7.37 -12.60
CA THR A 160 13.23 6.70 -13.89
C THR A 160 12.79 5.25 -13.69
N PHE A 161 12.13 4.70 -14.71
CA PHE A 161 11.81 3.29 -14.76
C PHE A 161 12.00 2.73 -16.18
N GLU A 162 12.32 1.45 -16.24
CA GLU A 162 12.27 0.63 -17.45
C GLU A 162 11.07 -0.31 -17.31
N GLY A 163 10.35 -0.52 -18.42
CA GLY A 163 9.13 -1.30 -18.43
C GLY A 163 9.04 -2.25 -19.60
N GLN A 164 8.46 -3.41 -19.35
CA GLN A 164 8.02 -4.36 -20.36
C GLN A 164 6.58 -4.74 -20.07
N ALA A 165 5.72 -4.65 -21.07
CA ALA A 165 4.33 -5.08 -20.99
C ALA A 165 4.02 -6.09 -22.10
N ILE A 166 3.14 -7.05 -21.82
CA ILE A 166 2.54 -7.92 -22.81
C ILE A 166 1.05 -7.55 -22.89
N ALA A 167 0.62 -7.04 -24.03
CA ALA A 167 -0.77 -6.67 -24.28
C ALA A 167 -1.16 -7.11 -25.68
N PHE A 168 -2.35 -7.69 -25.84
CA PHE A 168 -2.84 -8.21 -27.12
C PHE A 168 -1.84 -9.16 -27.83
N GLY A 169 -1.11 -9.96 -27.06
CA GLY A 169 -0.08 -10.88 -27.59
C GLY A 169 1.22 -10.21 -28.05
N GLN A 170 1.39 -8.90 -27.87
CA GLN A 170 2.58 -8.15 -28.29
C GLN A 170 3.41 -7.73 -27.09
N VAL A 171 4.74 -7.78 -27.26
CA VAL A 171 5.69 -7.28 -26.27
C VAL A 171 5.97 -5.81 -26.54
N LEU A 172 5.60 -4.95 -25.58
CA LEU A 172 5.89 -3.53 -25.56
C LEU A 172 7.04 -3.29 -24.57
N LYS A 173 8.07 -2.55 -24.98
CA LYS A 173 9.20 -2.17 -24.12
C LYS A 173 9.33 -0.66 -24.09
N GLY A 174 9.73 -0.12 -22.95
CA GLY A 174 9.75 1.31 -22.77
C GLY A 174 10.50 1.76 -21.54
N SER A 175 10.56 3.07 -21.40
CA SER A 175 11.13 3.73 -20.24
C SER A 175 10.39 5.04 -19.97
N GLY A 176 10.45 5.49 -18.73
CA GLY A 176 9.85 6.75 -18.36
C GLY A 176 10.40 7.32 -17.08
N MET A 177 9.73 8.36 -16.62
CA MET A 177 9.95 9.06 -15.38
C MET A 177 8.66 9.14 -14.58
N ILE A 178 8.82 9.12 -13.25
CA ILE A 178 7.76 9.33 -12.29
C ILE A 178 8.16 10.44 -11.32
N VAL A 179 7.25 11.37 -11.09
CA VAL A 179 7.38 12.43 -10.08
C VAL A 179 6.36 12.15 -8.99
N LEU A 180 6.85 11.64 -7.87
CA LEU A 180 6.03 11.24 -6.73
C LEU A 180 5.40 12.45 -6.04
N ASN A 181 4.09 12.35 -5.78
CA ASN A 181 3.39 13.22 -4.84
C ASN A 181 3.22 12.50 -3.50
N ARG A 182 3.94 12.94 -2.45
CA ARG A 182 3.90 12.30 -1.13
C ARG A 182 2.56 12.41 -0.41
N LYS A 183 1.84 13.51 -0.62
CA LYS A 183 0.55 13.74 0.05
C LYS A 183 -0.55 12.88 -0.57
N ASP A 184 -0.45 12.66 -1.87
CA ASP A 184 -1.40 11.86 -2.63
C ASP A 184 -0.69 11.09 -3.74
N PRO A 185 -0.26 9.84 -3.47
CA PRO A 185 0.48 9.02 -4.43
C PRO A 185 -0.27 8.80 -5.76
N LEU A 186 -1.62 8.80 -5.76
CA LEU A 186 -2.43 8.63 -6.97
C LEU A 186 -2.33 9.85 -7.90
N ARG A 187 -1.99 11.02 -7.35
CA ARG A 187 -1.72 12.24 -8.10
C ARG A 187 -0.25 12.37 -8.52
N SER A 188 0.57 11.33 -8.36
CA SER A 188 1.94 11.32 -8.89
C SER A 188 1.91 11.40 -10.41
N GLN A 189 2.83 12.17 -10.99
CA GLN A 189 2.91 12.34 -12.44
C GLN A 189 3.78 11.25 -13.06
N ILE A 190 3.32 10.72 -14.18
CA ILE A 190 4.06 9.77 -15.01
C ILE A 190 4.31 10.38 -16.39
N ASN A 191 5.47 10.11 -16.96
CA ASN A 191 5.77 10.38 -18.36
C ASN A 191 6.66 9.26 -18.88
N GLY A 192 6.25 8.54 -19.91
CA GLY A 192 7.04 7.44 -20.47
C GLY A 192 6.73 7.21 -21.93
N THR A 193 7.60 6.44 -22.57
CA THR A 193 7.41 5.95 -23.94
C THR A 193 7.49 4.45 -23.92
N VAL A 194 6.55 3.79 -24.59
CA VAL A 194 6.53 2.34 -24.81
C VAL A 194 6.40 2.07 -26.30
N SER A 195 7.16 1.11 -26.79
CA SER A 195 7.25 0.78 -28.21
C SER A 195 7.17 -0.72 -28.41
N GLY A 196 6.54 -1.15 -29.50
CA GLY A 196 6.52 -2.53 -29.95
C GLY A 196 5.84 -2.67 -31.31
N VAL A 197 6.31 -3.63 -32.12
CA VAL A 197 5.74 -3.98 -33.43
C VAL A 197 5.50 -2.75 -34.33
N GLY A 198 6.48 -1.86 -34.41
CA GLY A 198 6.42 -0.66 -35.26
C GLY A 198 5.54 0.48 -34.73
N VAL A 199 4.91 0.32 -33.57
CA VAL A 199 4.09 1.36 -32.92
C VAL A 199 4.80 1.88 -31.68
N SER A 200 4.73 3.19 -31.45
CA SER A 200 5.20 3.82 -30.22
C SER A 200 4.07 4.61 -29.58
N PHE A 201 3.99 4.55 -28.26
CA PHE A 201 3.01 5.25 -27.45
C PHE A 201 3.70 6.12 -26.41
N PHE A 202 3.16 7.32 -26.19
CA PHE A 202 3.46 8.15 -25.03
C PHE A 202 2.42 7.90 -23.94
N ILE A 203 2.90 7.66 -22.72
CA ILE A 203 2.06 7.58 -21.52
C ILE A 203 2.39 8.78 -20.67
N TYR A 204 1.40 9.63 -20.38
CA TYR A 204 1.62 10.79 -19.52
C TYR A 204 0.38 11.12 -18.69
N GLY A 205 0.53 11.98 -17.68
CA GLY A 205 -0.56 12.41 -16.80
C GLY A 205 -0.34 11.98 -15.35
N ASN A 206 -1.41 11.73 -14.61
CA ASN A 206 -1.34 11.24 -13.23
C ASN A 206 -1.62 9.73 -13.16
N LEU A 207 -1.22 9.07 -12.07
CA LEU A 207 -1.45 7.64 -11.87
C LEU A 207 -2.94 7.27 -11.78
N GLU A 208 -3.78 8.18 -11.29
CA GLU A 208 -5.24 7.99 -11.24
C GLU A 208 -5.90 7.93 -12.63
N ASN A 209 -5.43 8.76 -13.56
CA ASN A 209 -5.97 8.88 -14.90
C ASN A 209 -4.85 9.09 -15.94
N PRO A 210 -4.07 8.04 -16.25
CA PRO A 210 -3.03 8.14 -17.26
C PRO A 210 -3.66 8.31 -18.66
N THR A 211 -3.05 9.17 -19.47
CA THR A 211 -3.34 9.37 -20.89
C THR A 211 -2.36 8.58 -21.72
N LEU A 212 -2.84 7.98 -22.81
CA LEU A 212 -2.04 7.19 -23.73
C LEU A 212 -2.26 7.72 -25.15
N GLU A 213 -1.18 8.14 -25.82
CA GLU A 213 -1.20 8.72 -27.15
C GLU A 213 -0.26 7.97 -28.09
N LEU A 214 -0.65 7.86 -29.35
CA LEU A 214 0.23 7.35 -30.41
C LEU A 214 1.30 8.39 -30.74
N LYS A 215 2.57 7.97 -30.66
CA LYS A 215 3.71 8.74 -31.13
C LYS A 215 3.71 8.68 -32.66
N LYS A 216 3.35 9.81 -33.29
CA LYS A 216 3.46 10.01 -34.73
C LYS A 216 4.92 10.06 -35.17
#